data_AF-A0A7Y0S2R0-F1
#
_entry.id   AF-A0A7Y0S2R0-F1
#
_cell.length_a   1.000
_cell.length_b   1.000
_cell.length_c   1.000
_cell.angle_alpha   90.00
_cell.angle_beta   90.00
_cell.angle_gamma   90.00
#
_symmetry.space_group_name_H-M   'P 1'
#
loop_
_entity.id
_entity.type
_entity.pdbx_description
1 polymer ?
#
loop_
_entity_poly.entity_id
_entity_poly.type
_entity_poly.pdbx_seq_one_letter_code
_entity_poly.pdbx_strand_id
1 'polypeptide(L)'
;NDILVIVDDIQAGCGRTGTFFSFEPSGIQPDIVTLSKSIGGYGLPMAVVLLKPELDQWKPGEHNGTFRGNNHAFITAAKALEI
;
A
#
# COMPACT_ATOMS: atom_id res chain seq x y z
N ASN A 1 -2.86 -22.08 -13.13
CA ASN A 1 -3.66 -20.86 -13.34
C ASN A 1 -2.72 -19.70 -13.07
N ASP A 2 -2.23 -19.06 -14.12
CA ASP A 2 -1.28 -17.94 -14.03
C ASP A 2 -2.05 -16.63 -13.77
N ILE A 3 -2.73 -16.57 -12.62
CA ILE A 3 -3.60 -15.44 -12.24
C ILE A 3 -2.99 -14.76 -11.02
N LEU A 4 -2.81 -13.44 -11.11
CA LEU A 4 -2.35 -12.63 -9.99
C LEU A 4 -3.48 -12.35 -9.01
N VAL A 5 -3.16 -12.37 -7.71
CA VAL A 5 -4.05 -11.97 -6.63
C VAL A 5 -3.70 -10.56 -6.18
N ILE A 6 -4.66 -9.65 -6.32
CA ILE A 6 -4.56 -8.27 -5.82
C ILE A 6 -5.48 -8.12 -4.64
N VAL A 7 -4.95 -7.72 -3.49
CA VAL A 7 -5.78 -7.34 -2.34
C VAL A 7 -5.89 -5.82 -2.27
N ASP A 8 -7.12 -5.32 -2.39
CA ASP A 8 -7.44 -3.93 -2.14
C ASP A 8 -7.62 -3.71 -0.64
N ASP A 9 -6.58 -3.18 0.00
CA ASP A 9 -6.55 -2.92 1.43
C ASP A 9 -6.72 -1.43 1.77
N ILE A 10 -7.25 -0.65 0.83
CA ILE A 10 -7.45 0.81 0.96
C ILE A 10 -8.35 1.14 2.17
N GLN A 11 -9.40 0.36 2.43
CA GLN A 11 -10.32 0.58 3.55
C GLN A 11 -10.00 -0.31 4.75
N ALA A 12 -9.64 -1.56 4.50
CA ALA A 12 -9.58 -2.63 5.50
C ALA A 12 -8.18 -2.80 6.13
N GLY A 13 -7.15 -2.21 5.53
CA GLY A 13 -5.78 -2.26 6.01
C GLY A 13 -5.51 -1.22 7.09
N CYS A 14 -4.22 -0.99 7.34
CA CYS A 14 -3.71 -0.09 8.38
C CYS A 14 -4.38 -0.34 9.74
N GLY A 15 -4.52 -1.61 10.14
CA GLY A 15 -5.06 -1.98 11.45
C GLY A 15 -6.59 -2.03 11.55
N ARG A 16 -7.35 -1.64 10.52
CA ARG A 16 -8.82 -1.52 10.59
C ARG A 16 -9.50 -2.83 10.97
N THR A 17 -8.94 -3.97 10.58
CA THR A 17 -9.48 -5.30 10.82
C THR A 17 -8.76 -6.05 11.97
N GLY A 18 -7.91 -5.35 12.73
CA GLY A 18 -7.19 -5.90 13.90
C GLY A 18 -5.74 -6.32 13.61
N THR A 19 -5.37 -6.47 12.34
CA THR A 19 -4.00 -6.70 11.84
C THR A 19 -3.62 -5.58 10.87
N PHE A 20 -2.32 -5.39 10.60
CA PHE A 20 -1.90 -4.28 9.73
C PHE A 20 -2.49 -4.45 8.32
N PHE A 21 -2.31 -5.64 7.75
CA PHE A 21 -2.98 -6.04 6.51
C PHE A 21 -4.20 -6.91 6.82
N SER A 22 -5.33 -6.62 6.17
CA SER A 22 -6.58 -7.35 6.46
C SER A 22 -6.55 -8.85 6.14
N PHE A 23 -5.64 -9.26 5.28
CA PHE A 23 -5.51 -10.64 4.83
C PHE A 23 -4.61 -11.50 5.73
N GLU A 24 -3.92 -10.93 6.72
CA GLU A 24 -3.04 -11.68 7.64
C GLU A 24 -3.72 -12.90 8.28
N PRO A 25 -4.96 -12.83 8.82
CA PRO A 25 -5.62 -13.97 9.44
C PRO A 25 -5.93 -15.12 8.47
N SER A 26 -5.99 -14.83 7.16
CA SER A 26 -6.25 -15.84 6.13
C SER A 26 -4.98 -16.59 5.69
N GLY A 27 -3.79 -16.09 6.05
CA GLY A 27 -2.50 -16.68 5.70
C GLY A 27 -2.11 -16.57 4.23
N ILE A 28 -2.89 -15.87 3.40
CA ILE A 28 -2.55 -15.65 1.99
C ILE A 28 -1.41 -14.63 1.84
N GLN A 29 -0.64 -14.77 0.77
CA GLN A 29 0.39 -13.80 0.38
C GLN A 29 0.08 -13.30 -1.04
N PRO A 30 -0.68 -12.19 -1.16
CA PRO A 30 -1.08 -11.67 -2.47
C PRO A 30 0.11 -11.19 -3.28
N ASP A 31 -0.06 -11.13 -4.58
CA ASP A 31 0.97 -10.68 -5.53
C ASP A 31 1.12 -9.15 -5.50
N ILE A 32 0.01 -8.45 -5.28
CA ILE A 32 -0.06 -6.99 -5.23
C ILE A 32 -1.00 -6.57 -4.09
N VAL A 33 -0.66 -5.48 -3.39
CA VAL A 33 -1.51 -4.87 -2.35
C VAL A 33 -1.63 -3.37 -2.60
N THR A 34 -2.85 -2.85 -2.57
CA THR A 34 -3.09 -1.39 -2.62
C THR A 34 -3.39 -0.84 -1.24
N LEU A 35 -2.77 0.30 -0.91
CA LEU A 35 -2.96 1.03 0.35
C LEU A 35 -3.26 2.49 0.05
N SER A 36 -4.16 3.10 0.84
CA SER A 36 -4.42 4.54 0.85
C SER A 36 -5.07 4.92 2.19
N LYS A 37 -5.98 5.90 2.21
CA LYS A 37 -6.71 6.39 3.39
C LYS A 37 -5.78 6.61 4.58
N SER A 38 -5.77 5.68 5.54
CA SER A 38 -5.02 5.79 6.79
C SER A 38 -3.51 5.67 6.62
N ILE A 39 -3.01 5.20 5.48
CA ILE A 39 -1.56 5.00 5.27
C ILE A 39 -0.74 6.28 5.43
N GLY A 40 -1.33 7.45 5.15
CA GLY A 40 -0.68 8.75 5.39
C GLY A 40 -0.49 9.11 6.87
N GLY A 41 -1.05 8.33 7.81
CA GLY A 41 -0.92 8.49 9.26
C GLY A 41 -1.68 9.67 9.86
N TYR A 42 -1.82 10.78 9.12
CA TYR A 42 -2.39 12.05 9.60
C TYR A 42 -3.42 12.65 8.63
N GLY A 43 -4.07 11.80 7.83
CA GLY A 43 -5.06 12.23 6.83
C GLY A 43 -4.46 12.92 5.59
N LEU A 44 -3.14 12.97 5.47
CA LEU A 44 -2.46 13.52 4.30
C LEU A 44 -2.65 12.59 3.08
N PRO A 45 -2.87 13.13 1.86
CA PRO A 45 -3.03 12.32 0.66
C PRO A 45 -1.78 11.48 0.37
N MET A 46 -1.93 10.16 0.46
CA MET A 46 -0.92 9.17 0.10
C MET A 46 -1.59 7.87 -0.33
N ALA A 47 -0.98 7.21 -1.31
CA ALA A 47 -1.32 5.87 -1.73
C ALA A 47 -0.04 5.11 -2.07
N VAL A 48 -0.07 3.80 -1.89
CA VAL A 48 1.06 2.89 -2.15
C VAL A 48 0.53 1.66 -2.87
N VAL A 49 1.28 1.18 -3.85
CA VAL A 49 1.09 -0.15 -4.45
C VAL A 49 2.31 -0.97 -4.07
N LEU A 50 2.10 -2.03 -3.30
CA LEU A 50 3.13 -3.03 -3.01
C LEU A 50 3.00 -4.12 -4.07
N LEU A 51 4.12 -4.55 -4.64
CA LEU A 51 4.19 -5.64 -5.60
C LEU A 51 5.35 -6.57 -5.26
N LYS A 52 5.22 -7.85 -5.59
CA LYS A 52 6.36 -8.77 -5.53
C LYS A 52 7.47 -8.32 -6.49
N PRO A 53 8.76 -8.47 -6.15
CA PRO A 53 9.87 -7.97 -6.98
C PRO A 53 9.87 -8.45 -8.42
N GLU A 54 9.49 -9.71 -8.65
CA GLU A 54 9.39 -10.30 -9.99
C GLU A 54 8.33 -9.65 -10.90
N LEU A 55 7.37 -8.92 -10.30
CA LEU A 55 6.33 -8.18 -11.01
C LEU A 55 6.73 -6.75 -11.38
N ASP A 56 7.91 -6.28 -10.96
CA ASP A 56 8.40 -4.95 -11.31
C ASP A 56 8.92 -4.91 -12.75
N GLN A 57 7.96 -4.87 -13.68
CA GLN A 57 8.17 -4.81 -15.13
C GLN A 57 7.97 -3.39 -15.68
N TRP A 58 7.74 -2.41 -14.80
CA TRP A 58 7.52 -1.02 -15.19
C TRP A 58 8.76 -0.42 -15.80
N LYS A 59 8.59 0.24 -16.95
CA LYS A 59 9.66 1.04 -17.55
C LYS A 59 9.61 2.47 -17.01
N PRO A 60 10.75 3.19 -17.04
CA PRO A 60 10.80 4.58 -16.62
C PRO A 60 9.73 5.43 -17.31
N GLY A 61 8.85 6.06 -16.51
CA GLY A 61 7.84 7.01 -16.99
C GLY A 61 6.49 6.45 -17.42
N GLU A 62 6.28 5.12 -17.41
CA GLU A 62 5.01 4.51 -17.84
C GLU A 62 3.82 4.84 -16.93
N HIS A 63 4.07 5.11 -15.64
CA HIS A 63 3.07 5.57 -14.68
C HIS A 63 3.50 6.90 -14.04
N ASN A 64 2.61 7.89 -14.03
CA ASN A 64 2.93 9.23 -13.55
C ASN A 64 1.87 9.78 -12.57
N GLY A 65 2.24 10.87 -11.90
CA GLY A 65 1.36 11.61 -11.00
C GLY A 65 2.08 12.83 -10.45
N THR A 66 1.48 14.01 -10.59
CA THR A 66 2.10 15.30 -10.21
C THR A 66 2.45 15.36 -8.73
N PHE A 67 1.63 14.76 -7.87
CA PHE A 67 1.79 14.79 -6.41
C PHE A 67 2.43 13.52 -5.84
N ARG A 68 3.02 12.65 -6.67
CA ARG A 68 3.81 11.52 -6.17
C ARG A 68 5.00 12.04 -5.37
N GLY A 69 5.36 11.36 -4.28
CA GLY A 69 6.45 11.82 -3.42
C GLY A 69 6.06 12.96 -2.47
N ASN A 70 4.82 12.97 -1.95
CA ASN A 70 4.40 13.92 -0.92
C ASN A 70 5.18 13.70 0.39
N ASN A 71 6.27 14.45 0.57
CA ASN A 71 7.18 14.29 1.71
C ASN A 71 6.49 14.49 3.07
N HIS A 72 5.51 15.38 3.18
CA HIS A 72 4.77 15.55 4.43
C HIS A 72 4.04 14.27 4.83
N ALA A 73 3.43 13.58 3.86
CA ALA A 73 2.76 12.31 4.09
C ALA A 73 3.75 11.19 4.43
N PHE A 74 4.96 11.20 3.85
CA PHE A 74 5.99 10.23 4.23
C PHE A 74 6.43 10.37 5.68
N ILE A 75 6.61 11.60 6.17
CA ILE A 75 7.01 11.84 7.57
C ILE A 75 5.92 11.33 8.53
N THR A 76 4.66 11.68 8.29
CA THR A 76 3.57 11.27 9.17
C THR A 76 3.29 9.77 9.08
N ALA A 77 3.41 9.18 7.89
CA ALA A 77 3.26 7.74 7.71
C ALA A 77 4.37 6.94 8.40
N ALA A 78 5.63 7.32 8.22
CA ALA A 78 6.76 6.68 8.88
C ALA A 78 6.60 6.72 10.41
N LYS A 79 6.24 7.89 10.95
CA LYS A 79 5.97 8.03 12.39
C LYS A 79 4.82 7.16 12.87
N ALA A 80 3.75 7.03 12.08
CA ALA A 80 2.59 6.21 12.42
C ALA A 80 2.89 4.70 12.43
N LEU A 81 3.89 4.24 11.66
CA LEU A 81 4.31 2.84 11.64
C LEU A 81 5.22 2.46 12.81
N GLU A 82 5.82 3.43 13.50
CA GLU A 82 6.69 3.21 14.66
C GLU A 82 5.94 3.08 16.00
N ILE A 83 4.65 3.43 16.02
CA ILE A 83 3.81 3.50 17.23
C ILE A 83 2.87 2.29 17.25
#